data_AF-A0A9X2BPK5-F1
#
_entry.id   AF-A0A9X2BPK5-F1
#
_cell.length_a   1.000
_cell.length_b   1.000
_cell.length_c   1.000
_cell.angle_alpha   90.00
_cell.angle_beta   90.00
_cell.angle_gamma   90.00
#
_symmetry.space_group_name_H-M   'P 1'
#
loop_
_entity.id
_entity.type
_entity.pdbx_description
1 polymer ?
#
loop_
_entity_poly.entity_id
_entity_poly.type
_entity_poly.pdbx_seq_one_letter_code
_entity_poly.pdbx_strand_id
1 'polypeptide(L)'
;MKIHQNTTRFNDLHTVLTYCTAVEKSSDGRNCLFTTLERICINQERGAIYTQQSAQKGELDQSQVRTYQVPEHIELKIKQLLNK
;
A
#
# COMPACT_ATOMS: atom_id res chain seq x y z
N MET A 1 4.25 -1.54 -20.07
CA MET A 1 4.89 -0.61 -19.10
C MET A 1 4.14 -0.47 -17.76
N LYS A 2 2.79 -0.47 -17.69
CA LYS A 2 2.04 -0.26 -16.42
C LYS A 2 2.12 -1.39 -15.38
N ILE A 3 2.28 -2.66 -15.80
CA ILE A 3 2.27 -3.82 -14.89
C ILE A 3 3.47 -3.81 -13.93
N HIS A 4 4.67 -3.51 -14.46
CA HIS A 4 5.89 -3.48 -13.64
C HIS A 4 5.80 -2.40 -12.55
N GLN A 5 5.25 -1.22 -12.89
CA GLN A 5 5.01 -0.14 -11.93
C GLN A 5 4.00 -0.55 -10.84
N ASN A 6 2.92 -1.24 -11.21
CA ASN A 6 1.94 -1.75 -10.24
C ASN A 6 2.53 -2.81 -9.31
N THR A 7 3.35 -3.73 -9.82
CA THR A 7 4.02 -4.74 -8.98
C THR A 7 5.00 -4.11 -8.01
N THR A 8 5.82 -3.15 -8.46
CA THR A 8 6.74 -2.42 -7.58
C THR A 8 5.96 -1.68 -6.48
N ARG A 9 4.91 -0.94 -6.84
CA ARG A 9 4.11 -0.21 -5.86
C ARG A 9 3.42 -1.15 -4.86
N PHE A 10 2.86 -2.26 -5.33
CA PHE A 10 2.24 -3.27 -4.45
C PHE A 10 3.20 -3.78 -3.38
N ASN A 11 4.44 -4.07 -3.78
CA ASN A 11 5.49 -4.54 -2.89
C ASN A 11 5.97 -3.43 -1.95
N ASP A 12 6.17 -2.21 -2.44
CA ASP A 12 6.54 -1.04 -1.63
C ASP A 12 5.53 -0.82 -0.50
N LEU A 13 4.23 -0.83 -0.81
CA LEU A 13 3.18 -0.66 0.19
C LEU A 13 3.14 -1.83 1.20
N HIS A 14 3.45 -3.05 0.77
CA HIS A 14 3.58 -4.18 1.68
C HIS A 14 4.77 -4.01 2.63
N THR A 15 5.93 -3.60 2.11
CA THR A 15 7.13 -3.30 2.89
C THR A 15 6.86 -2.25 3.95
N VAL A 16 6.17 -1.16 3.60
CA VAL A 16 5.78 -0.10 4.55
C VAL A 16 4.95 -0.69 5.71
N LEU A 17 3.91 -1.47 5.41
CA LEU A 17 3.05 -2.05 6.45
C LEU A 17 3.78 -3.05 7.35
N THR A 18 4.66 -3.85 6.77
CA THR A 18 5.49 -4.82 7.51
C THR A 18 6.47 -4.10 8.43
N TYR A 19 7.13 -3.04 7.94
CA TYR A 19 8.03 -2.23 8.73
C TYR A 19 7.29 -1.50 9.88
N CYS A 20 6.11 -0.94 9.62
CA CYS A 20 5.27 -0.35 10.67
C CYS A 20 4.99 -1.35 11.79
N THR A 21 4.59 -2.57 11.41
CA THR A 21 4.29 -3.63 12.39
C THR A 21 5.53 -4.05 13.18
N ALA A 22 6.70 -4.07 12.55
CA ALA A 22 7.96 -4.39 13.22
C ALA A 22 8.35 -3.31 14.25
N VAL A 23 8.21 -2.02 13.89
CA VAL A 23 8.50 -0.89 14.79
C VAL A 23 7.52 -0.80 15.96
N GLU A 24 6.23 -1.04 15.70
CA GLU A 24 5.22 -1.11 16.76
C GLU A 24 5.56 -2.24 17.74
N LYS A 25 5.90 -3.44 17.25
CA LYS A 25 6.27 -4.58 18.10
C LYS A 25 7.55 -4.33 18.91
N SER A 26 8.57 -3.72 18.31
CA SER A 26 9.84 -3.46 19.02
C SER A 26 9.75 -2.34 20.05
N SER A 27 8.65 -1.58 20.06
CA SER A 27 8.40 -0.47 20.99
C SER A 27 7.26 -0.71 21.96
N ASP A 28 6.72 -1.94 22.03
CA ASP A 28 5.51 -2.29 22.79
C ASP A 28 4.31 -1.39 22.44
N GLY A 29 4.18 -1.02 21.16
CA GLY A 29 3.13 -0.16 20.63
C GLY A 29 3.34 1.34 20.87
N ARG A 30 4.49 1.77 21.42
CA ARG A 30 4.76 3.19 21.69
C ARG A 30 5.18 3.99 20.45
N ASN A 31 5.80 3.35 19.46
CA ASN A 31 6.22 4.01 18.23
C ASN A 31 5.36 3.54 17.06
N CYS A 32 4.58 4.47 16.50
CA CYS A 32 3.77 4.25 15.30
C CYS A 32 4.21 5.21 14.20
N LEU A 33 4.75 4.68 13.10
CA LEU A 33 5.17 5.49 11.95
C LEU A 33 3.97 6.03 11.15
N PHE A 34 2.90 5.25 11.13
CA PHE A 34 1.63 5.58 10.51
C PHE A 34 0.53 5.31 11.52
N THR A 35 -0.47 6.18 11.55
CA THR A 35 -1.69 5.99 12.31
C THR A 35 -2.49 4.81 11.73
N THR A 36 -3.46 4.30 12.49
CA THR A 36 -4.36 3.25 12.03
C THR A 36 -5.08 3.62 10.74
N LEU A 37 -5.57 4.86 10.61
CA LEU A 37 -6.27 5.32 9.41
C LEU A 37 -5.33 5.41 8.20
N GLU A 38 -4.10 5.89 8.40
CA GLU A 38 -3.13 5.91 7.31
C GLU A 38 -2.76 4.49 6.84
N ARG A 39 -2.64 3.53 7.76
CA ARG A 39 -2.42 2.12 7.43
C ARG A 39 -3.60 1.52 6.66
N ILE A 40 -4.84 1.91 7.01
CA ILE A 40 -6.04 1.53 6.24
C ILE A 40 -5.96 2.08 4.82
N CYS A 41 -5.62 3.36 4.66
CA CYS A 41 -5.43 3.97 3.33
C CYS A 41 -4.39 3.21 2.50
N ILE A 42 -3.24 2.87 3.09
CA ILE A 42 -2.20 2.09 2.42
C ILE A 42 -2.74 0.72 1.96
N ASN A 43 -3.49 0.04 2.82
CA ASN A 43 -4.11 -1.25 2.46
C ASN A 43 -5.20 -1.11 1.39
N GLN A 44 -5.94 -0.01 1.35
CA GLN A 44 -6.92 0.26 0.29
C GLN A 44 -6.24 0.40 -1.08
N GLU A 45 -5.11 1.10 -1.15
CA GLU A 45 -4.34 1.20 -2.40
C GLU A 45 -3.78 -0.17 -2.82
N ARG A 46 -3.26 -0.96 -1.88
CA ARG A 46 -2.84 -2.35 -2.16
C ARG A 46 -3.99 -3.19 -2.72
N GLY A 47 -5.19 -3.06 -2.13
CA GLY A 47 -6.39 -3.73 -2.60
C GLY A 47 -6.80 -3.29 -4.01
N ALA A 48 -6.73 -1.99 -4.31
CA ALA A 48 -6.99 -1.46 -5.64
C ALA A 48 -6.02 -2.05 -6.68
N ILE A 49 -4.72 -2.05 -6.40
CA ILE A 49 -3.70 -2.65 -7.28
C ILE A 49 -3.97 -4.15 -7.48
N TYR A 50 -4.32 -4.89 -6.43
CA TYR A 50 -4.63 -6.31 -6.52
C TYR A 50 -5.83 -6.56 -7.45
N THR A 51 -6.93 -5.82 -7.30
CA THR A 51 -8.10 -5.97 -8.19
C THR A 51 -7.79 -5.63 -9.65
N GLN A 52 -6.93 -4.64 -9.90
CA GLN A 52 -6.45 -4.32 -11.24
C GLN A 52 -5.64 -5.47 -11.85
N GLN A 53 -4.76 -6.10 -11.05
CA GLN A 53 -3.98 -7.25 -11.50
C GLN A 53 -4.86 -8.48 -11.77
N SER A 54 -5.84 -8.77 -10.91
CA SER A 54 -6.79 -9.88 -11.12
C SER A 54 -7.65 -9.67 -12.36
N ALA A 55 -8.13 -8.44 -12.60
CA ALA A 55 -8.90 -8.14 -13.81
C ALA A 55 -8.06 -8.28 -15.09
N GLN A 56 -6.76 -7.95 -15.04
CA GLN A 56 -5.84 -8.18 -16.16
C GLN A 56 -5.59 -9.67 -16.44
N LYS A 57 -5.71 -10.53 -15.42
CA LYS A 57 -5.61 -11.99 -15.57
C LYS A 57 -6.94 -12.65 -15.96
N GLY A 58 -8.03 -11.89 -16.06
CA GLY A 58 -9.37 -12.42 -16.31
C GLY A 58 -10.01 -13.10 -15.10
N GLU A 59 -9.47 -12.89 -13.90
CA GLU A 59 -10.01 -13.43 -12.63
C GLU A 59 -11.14 -12.57 -12.06
N LEU A 60 -11.33 -11.36 -12.59
CA LEU A 60 -12.25 -10.35 -12.07
C LEU A 60 -12.80 -9.50 -13.23
N ASP A 61 -14.07 -9.13 -13.18
CA ASP A 61 -14.67 -8.25 -14.17
C ASP A 61 -14.14 -6.81 -14.02
N GLN A 62 -14.03 -6.08 -15.14
CA GLN A 62 -13.55 -4.69 -15.11
C GLN A 62 -14.42 -3.76 -14.25
N SER A 63 -15.72 -4.05 -14.13
CA SER A 63 -16.65 -3.31 -13.26
C SER A 63 -16.37 -3.48 -11.76
N GLN A 64 -15.62 -4.52 -11.39
CA GLN A 64 -15.27 -4.82 -10.00
C GLN A 64 -13.89 -4.25 -9.61
N VAL A 65 -13.16 -3.66 -10.57
CA VAL A 65 -11.85 -3.06 -10.34
C VAL A 65 -12.00 -1.84 -9.44
N ARG A 66 -11.26 -1.84 -8.32
CA ARG A 66 -11.22 -0.70 -7.42
C ARG A 66 -10.17 0.29 -7.89
N THR A 67 -10.50 1.57 -7.80
CA THR A 67 -9.58 2.68 -8.04
C THR A 67 -9.40 3.45 -6.75
N TYR A 68 -8.18 3.41 -6.22
CA TYR A 68 -7.81 4.14 -5.01
C TYR A 68 -6.31 4.41 -5.05
N GLN A 69 -5.94 5.60 -4.62
CA GLN A 69 -4.56 6.02 -4.38
C GLN A 69 -4.53 6.70 -3.02
N VAL A 70 -3.48 6.47 -2.23
CA VAL A 70 -3.36 7.18 -0.95
C VAL A 70 -3.30 8.71 -1.14
N PRO A 71 -3.84 9.48 -0.18
CA PRO A 71 -3.64 10.93 -0.13
C PRO A 71 -2.17 11.34 -0.16
N GLU A 72 -1.89 12.54 -0.68
CA GLU A 72 -0.53 13.05 -0.90
C GLU A 72 0.34 13.05 0.36
N HIS A 73 -0.21 13.44 1.52
CA HIS A 73 0.56 13.44 2.77
C HIS A 73 1.02 12.03 3.20
N ILE A 74 0.23 10.99 2.90
CA ILE A 74 0.60 9.59 3.15
C ILE A 74 1.66 9.16 2.12
N GLU A 75 1.50 9.57 0.86
CA GLU A 75 2.48 9.29 -0.19
C GLU A 75 3.87 9.86 0.15
N LEU A 76 3.91 11.09 0.65
CA LEU A 76 5.16 11.73 1.11
C LEU A 76 5.83 10.92 2.23
N LYS A 77 5.06 10.46 3.23
CA LYS A 77 5.59 9.62 4.31
C LYS A 77 6.12 8.27 3.80
N ILE A 78 5.42 7.65 2.85
CA ILE A 78 5.86 6.39 2.20
C ILE A 78 7.20 6.61 1.51
N LYS A 79 7.33 7.68 0.72
CA LYS A 79 8.57 8.01 0.01
C LYS A 79 9.74 8.28 0.94
N GLN A 80 9.50 9.05 2.00
CA GLN A 80 10.49 9.30 3.06
C GLN A 80 10.96 8.00 3.71
N LEU A 81 10.04 7.08 4.03
CA LEU A 81 10.38 5.82 4.64
C LEU A 81 11.18 4.88 3.70
N LEU A 82 10.85 4.88 2.40
CA LEU A 82 11.51 4.04 1.40
C LEU A 82 12.79 4.65 0.82
N ASN A 83 13.15 5.88 1.20
CA ASN A 83 14.24 6.67 0.62
C ASN A 83 14.11 6.83 -0.91
N LYS A 84 12.93 7.21 -1.38
CA LYS A 84 12.61 7.40 -2.82
C LYS A 84 12.06 8.78 -3.13
#